data_AF-A0A6J5D0F9-F1
#
_entry.id   AF-A0A6J5D0F9-F1
#
_cell.length_a   1.000
_cell.length_b   1.000
_cell.length_c   1.000
_cell.angle_alpha   90.00
_cell.angle_beta   90.00
_cell.angle_gamma   90.00
#
_symmetry.space_group_name_H-M   'P 1'
#
loop_
_entity.id
_entity.type
_entity.pdbx_description
1 polymer ?
#
loop_
_entity_poly.entity_id
_entity_poly.type
_entity_poly.pdbx_seq_one_letter_code
_entity_poly.pdbx_strand_id
1 'polypeptide(L)'
;MTLLEQEGFLRAVPRRGVFIRRKTRREIVEMIQMWAALESMAARLATLKASDDEVADLRRLFDRFHGERQAPARHIDEYSEANITFHEALVKLSKSQAIAHTIRNVFAHVRAIRKLTISQSDRASRSITDHMQIIEALEARDTEGAERLAREHSLELATYVNTHCDFLE
;
A
#
# COMPACT_ATOMS: atom_id res chain seq x y z
N MET A 1 20.89 -12.48 -15.28
CA MET A 1 19.87 -11.44 -15.03
C MET A 1 20.14 -10.85 -13.67
N THR A 2 20.13 -9.52 -13.55
CA THR A 2 20.27 -8.85 -12.25
C THR A 2 18.94 -8.91 -11.47
N LEU A 3 18.96 -8.68 -10.16
CA LEU A 3 17.75 -8.65 -9.34
C LEU A 3 16.73 -7.61 -9.88
N LEU A 4 17.23 -6.42 -10.25
CA LEU A 4 16.41 -5.34 -10.81
C LEU A 4 15.81 -5.67 -12.19
N GLU A 5 16.47 -6.55 -12.97
CA GLU A 5 15.89 -7.09 -14.21
C GLU A 5 14.78 -8.10 -13.91
N GLN A 6 14.96 -8.97 -12.91
CA GLN A 6 13.94 -9.94 -12.48
C GLN A 6 12.70 -9.24 -11.90
N GLU A 7 12.91 -8.17 -11.13
CA GLU A 7 11.84 -7.33 -10.59
C GLU A 7 11.19 -6.46 -11.67
N GLY A 8 11.79 -6.36 -12.87
CA GLY A 8 11.21 -5.62 -14.00
C GLY A 8 11.38 -4.09 -13.91
N PHE A 9 12.37 -3.62 -13.14
CA PHE A 9 12.84 -2.23 -13.15
C PHE A 9 13.78 -1.94 -14.32
N LEU A 10 14.53 -2.96 -14.75
CA LEU A 10 15.50 -2.85 -15.83
C LEU A 10 15.14 -3.77 -17.00
N ARG A 11 15.57 -3.36 -18.19
CA ARG A 11 15.52 -4.16 -19.41
C ARG A 11 16.91 -4.18 -20.04
N ALA A 12 17.52 -5.36 -20.14
CA ALA A 12 18.70 -5.57 -20.96
C ALA A 12 18.32 -5.53 -22.45
N VAL A 13 19.07 -4.76 -23.24
CA VAL A 13 18.96 -4.75 -24.69
C VAL A 13 20.30 -5.26 -25.27
N PRO A 14 20.30 -6.38 -26.02
CA PRO A 14 21.53 -6.95 -26.56
C PRO A 14 22.36 -5.91 -27.31
N ARG A 15 23.66 -5.83 -26.99
CA ARG A 15 24.63 -4.89 -27.60
C ARG A 15 24.30 -3.40 -27.42
N ARG A 16 23.37 -3.04 -26.54
CA ARG A 16 22.97 -1.65 -26.25
C ARG A 16 23.02 -1.28 -24.77
N GLY A 17 23.15 -2.26 -23.88
CA GLY A 17 23.26 -2.04 -22.43
C GLY A 17 21.96 -2.30 -21.68
N VAL A 18 21.83 -1.70 -20.50
CA VAL A 18 20.70 -1.89 -19.57
C VAL A 18 19.94 -0.57 -19.42
N PHE A 19 18.62 -0.62 -19.58
CA PHE A 19 17.75 0.56 -19.57
C PHE A 19 16.71 0.47 -18.44
N ILE A 20 16.31 1.62 -17.90
CA ILE A 20 15.19 1.71 -16.96
C ILE A 20 13.88 1.44 -17.71
N ARG A 21 13.08 0.50 -17.22
CA ARG A 21 11.74 0.23 -17.73
C ARG A 21 10.73 1.10 -16.98
N ARG A 22 10.22 2.14 -17.65
CA ARG A 22 9.06 2.89 -17.17
C ARG A 22 7.81 2.03 -17.33
N LYS A 23 6.91 2.09 -16.34
CA LYS A 23 5.59 1.45 -16.42
C LYS A 23 4.56 2.45 -16.92
N THR A 24 3.72 1.98 -17.81
CA THR A 24 2.53 2.71 -18.27
C THR A 24 1.51 2.83 -17.14
N ARG A 25 0.60 3.79 -17.25
CA ARG A 25 -0.53 3.97 -16.30
C ARG A 25 -1.32 2.68 -16.13
N ARG A 26 -1.60 1.97 -17.23
CA ARG A 26 -2.33 0.70 -17.21
C ARG A 26 -1.60 -0.34 -16.36
N GLU A 27 -0.29 -0.53 -16.58
CA GLU A 27 0.50 -1.48 -15.80
C GLU A 27 0.49 -1.12 -14.30
N ILE A 28 0.60 0.16 -13.95
CA ILE A 28 0.52 0.59 -12.54
C ILE A 28 -0.87 0.28 -11.94
N VAL A 29 -1.95 0.54 -12.67
CA VAL A 29 -3.32 0.23 -12.22
C VAL A 29 -3.51 -1.27 -12.01
N GLU A 30 -3.07 -2.11 -12.95
CA GLU A 30 -3.11 -3.58 -12.83
C GLU A 30 -2.33 -4.07 -11.61
N MET A 31 -1.17 -3.47 -11.34
CA MET A 31 -0.38 -3.78 -10.14
C MET A 31 -1.08 -3.38 -8.84
N ILE A 32 -1.75 -2.23 -8.80
CA ILE A 32 -2.53 -1.81 -7.63
C ILE A 32 -3.73 -2.75 -7.42
N GLN A 33 -4.40 -3.20 -8.50
CA GLN A 33 -5.49 -4.17 -8.39
C GLN A 33 -5.01 -5.51 -7.83
N MET A 34 -3.84 -6.00 -8.27
CA MET A 34 -3.22 -7.19 -7.71
C MET A 34 -2.86 -7.00 -6.23
N TRP A 35 -2.31 -5.85 -5.86
CA TRP A 35 -2.06 -5.51 -4.47
C TRP A 35 -3.35 -5.52 -3.65
N ALA A 36 -4.41 -4.86 -4.11
CA ALA A 36 -5.69 -4.81 -3.41
C ALA A 36 -6.23 -6.22 -3.07
N ALA A 37 -6.12 -7.16 -4.01
CA ALA A 37 -6.53 -8.55 -3.78
C ALA A 37 -5.64 -9.29 -2.77
N LEU A 38 -4.33 -9.05 -2.81
CA LEU A 38 -3.38 -9.69 -1.89
C LEU A 38 -3.46 -9.12 -0.48
N GLU A 39 -3.62 -7.81 -0.35
CA GLU A 39 -3.75 -7.12 0.92
C GLU A 39 -5.10 -7.39 1.59
N SER A 40 -6.20 -7.48 0.84
CA SER A 40 -7.49 -7.85 1.40
C SER A 40 -7.45 -9.27 1.99
N MET A 41 -6.82 -10.21 1.28
CA MET A 41 -6.56 -11.56 1.81
C MET A 41 -5.62 -11.52 3.01
N ALA A 42 -4.63 -10.62 3.02
CA ALA A 42 -3.76 -10.45 4.17
C ALA A 42 -4.53 -9.97 5.42
N ALA A 43 -5.42 -8.98 5.26
CA ALA A 43 -6.29 -8.49 6.32
C ALA A 43 -7.21 -9.60 6.85
N ARG A 44 -7.82 -10.38 5.95
CA ARG A 44 -8.60 -11.57 6.30
C ARG A 44 -7.80 -12.57 7.14
N LEU A 45 -6.56 -12.84 6.76
CA LEU A 45 -5.71 -13.77 7.51
C LEU A 45 -5.22 -13.18 8.83
N ALA A 46 -5.03 -11.86 8.89
CA ALA A 46 -4.62 -11.16 10.09
C ALA A 46 -5.67 -11.27 11.19
N THR A 47 -6.96 -11.13 10.88
CA THR A 47 -8.04 -11.34 11.88
C THR A 47 -7.99 -12.74 12.49
N LEU A 48 -7.58 -13.74 11.71
CA LEU A 48 -7.54 -15.14 12.15
C LEU A 48 -6.25 -15.54 12.87
N LYS A 49 -5.14 -14.82 12.68
CA LYS A 49 -3.79 -15.28 13.08
C LYS A 49 -2.97 -14.31 13.91
N ALA A 50 -3.19 -13.01 13.79
CA ALA A 50 -2.42 -12.01 14.52
C ALA A 50 -2.87 -11.98 15.99
N SER A 51 -1.94 -11.77 16.93
CA SER A 51 -2.33 -11.52 18.32
C SER A 51 -2.95 -10.13 18.47
N ASP A 52 -3.66 -9.89 19.57
CA ASP A 52 -4.24 -8.57 19.86
C ASP A 52 -3.17 -7.49 19.97
N ASP A 53 -2.03 -7.82 20.60
CA ASP A 53 -0.86 -6.92 20.68
C ASP A 53 -0.35 -6.55 19.28
N GLU A 54 -0.19 -7.54 18.39
CA GLU A 54 0.28 -7.30 17.02
C GLU A 54 -0.68 -6.41 16.21
N VAL A 55 -1.99 -6.50 16.45
CA VAL A 55 -2.98 -5.60 15.84
C VAL A 55 -2.89 -4.20 16.45
N ALA A 56 -2.74 -4.09 17.77
CA ALA A 56 -2.59 -2.82 18.47
C ALA A 56 -1.35 -2.03 18.02
N ASP A 57 -0.29 -2.72 17.54
CA ASP A 57 0.90 -2.10 16.96
C ASP A 57 0.58 -1.27 15.70
N LEU A 58 -0.46 -1.63 14.93
CA LEU A 58 -0.85 -0.88 13.73
C LEU A 58 -1.35 0.53 14.09
N ARG A 59 -2.11 0.64 15.18
CA ARG A 59 -2.64 1.93 15.67
C ARG A 59 -1.50 2.90 16.03
N ARG A 60 -0.44 2.37 16.63
CA ARG A 60 0.73 3.17 17.06
C ARG A 60 1.50 3.79 15.90
N LEU A 61 1.34 3.29 14.68
CA LEU A 61 1.89 3.93 13.48
C LEU A 61 1.26 5.30 13.21
N PHE A 62 0.05 5.54 13.71
CA PHE A 62 -0.71 6.75 13.45
C PHE A 62 -0.86 7.70 14.66
N ASP A 63 -0.27 7.37 15.81
CA ASP A 63 -0.37 8.18 17.05
C ASP A 63 0.00 9.66 16.84
N ARG A 64 0.96 9.94 15.97
CA ARG A 64 1.46 11.29 15.65
C ARG A 64 0.55 12.08 14.71
N PHE A 65 -0.47 11.46 14.14
CA PHE A 65 -1.40 12.10 13.22
C PHE A 65 -2.81 12.25 13.82
N HIS A 66 -2.97 11.92 15.11
CA HIS A 66 -4.23 12.11 15.84
C HIS A 66 -4.38 13.54 16.39
N GLY A 67 -5.59 14.11 16.23
CA GLY A 67 -6.00 15.41 16.77
C GLY A 67 -5.91 16.60 15.80
N GLU A 68 -6.64 17.68 16.10
CA GLU A 68 -6.83 18.87 15.25
C GLU A 68 -5.55 19.65 14.91
N ARG A 69 -4.45 19.43 15.65
CA ARG A 69 -3.17 20.13 15.46
C ARG A 69 -2.17 19.37 14.58
N GLN A 70 -2.43 18.12 14.22
CA GLN A 70 -1.50 17.20 13.56
C GLN A 70 -2.03 16.66 12.22
N ALA A 71 -2.65 17.54 11.41
CA ALA A 71 -3.19 17.15 10.11
C ALA A 71 -2.11 16.49 9.23
N PRO A 72 -2.36 15.32 8.62
CA PRO A 72 -1.39 14.61 7.76
C PRO A 72 -0.76 15.51 6.68
N ALA A 73 -1.54 16.47 6.16
CA ALA A 73 -1.08 17.43 5.17
C ALA A 73 0.10 18.31 5.63
N ARG A 74 0.26 18.56 6.94
CA ARG A 74 1.39 19.33 7.49
C ARG A 74 2.67 18.50 7.63
N HIS A 75 2.55 17.18 7.69
CA HIS A 75 3.64 16.23 7.91
C HIS A 75 3.64 15.14 6.84
N ILE A 76 3.52 15.55 5.58
CA ILE A 76 3.18 14.63 4.49
C ILE A 76 4.24 13.55 4.24
N ASP A 77 5.53 13.89 4.43
CA ASP A 77 6.61 12.92 4.30
C ASP A 77 6.56 11.87 5.41
N GLU A 78 6.35 12.29 6.66
CA GLU A 78 6.20 11.39 7.81
C GLU A 78 4.97 10.50 7.64
N TYR A 79 3.85 11.08 7.20
CA TYR A 79 2.63 10.33 6.92
C TYR A 79 2.84 9.33 5.78
N SER A 80 3.53 9.73 4.71
CA SER A 80 3.84 8.84 3.59
C SER A 80 4.64 7.61 4.04
N GLU A 81 5.60 7.78 4.95
CA GLU A 81 6.36 6.65 5.48
C GLU A 81 5.51 5.78 6.41
N ALA A 82 4.76 6.36 7.35
CA ALA A 82 3.84 5.62 8.22
C ALA A 82 2.81 4.81 7.41
N ASN A 83 2.28 5.42 6.35
CA ASN A 83 1.36 4.80 5.41
C ASN A 83 1.99 3.60 4.66
N ILE A 84 3.25 3.67 4.24
CA ILE A 84 3.95 2.51 3.67
C ILE A 84 4.14 1.41 4.73
N THR A 85 4.59 1.78 5.93
CA THR A 85 4.80 0.84 7.03
C THR A 85 3.51 0.13 7.44
N PHE A 86 2.36 0.81 7.40
CA PHE A 86 1.06 0.21 7.70
C PHE A 86 0.76 -0.99 6.80
N HIS A 87 0.87 -0.83 5.49
CA HIS A 87 0.57 -1.93 4.54
C HIS A 87 1.58 -3.09 4.66
N GLU A 88 2.86 -2.78 4.86
CA GLU A 88 3.88 -3.81 5.13
C GLU A 88 3.58 -4.59 6.42
N ALA A 89 3.17 -3.88 7.48
CA ALA A 89 2.80 -4.48 8.75
C ALA A 89 1.54 -5.35 8.62
N LEU A 90 0.48 -4.84 7.99
CA LEU A 90 -0.76 -5.58 7.73
C LEU A 90 -0.49 -6.89 6.97
N VAL A 91 0.35 -6.84 5.94
CA VAL A 91 0.75 -8.04 5.20
C VAL A 91 1.51 -9.03 6.08
N LYS A 92 2.39 -8.55 6.95
CA LYS A 92 3.11 -9.40 7.91
C LYS A 92 2.17 -10.08 8.91
N LEU A 93 1.09 -9.41 9.33
CA LEU A 93 0.10 -9.96 10.24
C LEU A 93 -0.64 -11.18 9.67
N SER A 94 -0.75 -11.30 8.34
CA SER A 94 -1.33 -12.48 7.67
C SER A 94 -0.59 -13.80 7.94
N LYS A 95 0.66 -13.72 8.43
CA LYS A 95 1.61 -14.83 8.57
C LYS A 95 1.80 -15.64 7.28
N SER A 96 1.51 -15.06 6.11
CA SER A 96 1.62 -15.72 4.81
C SER A 96 2.89 -15.28 4.11
N GLN A 97 3.91 -16.15 4.11
CA GLN A 97 5.17 -15.90 3.41
C GLN A 97 4.97 -15.74 1.89
N ALA A 98 3.99 -16.45 1.31
CA ALA A 98 3.67 -16.34 -0.10
C ALA A 98 3.11 -14.95 -0.48
N ILE A 99 2.19 -14.41 0.35
CA ILE A 99 1.66 -13.06 0.15
C ILE A 99 2.77 -12.04 0.34
N ALA A 100 3.52 -12.13 1.44
CA ALA A 100 4.62 -11.21 1.73
C ALA A 100 5.67 -11.19 0.61
N HIS A 101 6.05 -12.37 0.08
CA HIS A 101 7.00 -12.45 -1.03
C HIS A 101 6.47 -11.76 -2.28
N THR A 102 5.20 -12.03 -2.66
CA THR A 102 4.59 -11.51 -3.88
C THR A 102 4.38 -9.99 -3.81
N ILE A 103 3.91 -9.48 -2.68
CA ILE A 103 3.60 -8.06 -2.52
C ILE A 103 4.85 -7.18 -2.51
N ARG A 104 6.01 -7.67 -2.04
CA ARG A 104 7.26 -6.89 -1.98
C ARG A 104 7.65 -6.31 -3.34
N ASN A 105 7.57 -7.10 -4.40
CA ASN A 105 7.84 -6.61 -5.74
C ASN A 105 6.82 -5.54 -6.14
N VAL A 106 5.54 -5.76 -5.85
CA VAL A 106 4.49 -4.76 -6.15
C VAL A 106 4.76 -3.44 -5.45
N PHE A 107 5.05 -3.48 -4.14
CA PHE A 107 5.36 -2.31 -3.33
C PHE A 107 6.53 -1.53 -3.90
N ALA A 108 7.59 -2.21 -4.35
CA ALA A 108 8.73 -1.55 -4.96
C ALA A 108 8.33 -0.71 -6.19
N HIS A 109 7.41 -1.20 -7.03
CA HIS A 109 6.94 -0.46 -8.21
C HIS A 109 5.93 0.64 -7.89
N VAL A 110 5.05 0.44 -6.92
CA VAL A 110 4.01 1.42 -6.57
C VAL A 110 4.47 2.46 -5.55
N ARG A 111 5.60 2.24 -4.85
CA ARG A 111 6.10 3.14 -3.78
C ARG A 111 6.25 4.58 -4.25
N ALA A 112 6.88 4.79 -5.41
CA ALA A 112 7.06 6.13 -5.97
C ALA A 112 5.71 6.79 -6.30
N ILE A 113 4.76 6.04 -6.87
CA ILE A 113 3.42 6.53 -7.18
C ILE A 113 2.65 6.89 -5.91
N ARG A 114 2.73 6.07 -4.85
CA ARG A 114 2.10 6.37 -3.56
C ARG A 114 2.65 7.67 -2.97
N LYS A 115 3.98 7.81 -2.95
CA LYS A 115 4.63 9.02 -2.42
C LYS A 115 4.23 10.28 -3.20
N LEU A 116 4.12 10.19 -4.53
CA LEU A 116 3.74 11.33 -5.37
C LEU A 116 2.26 11.71 -5.27
N THR A 117 1.38 10.73 -5.02
CA THR A 117 -0.07 10.96 -5.03
C THR A 117 -0.66 11.24 -3.63
N ILE A 118 0.04 10.90 -2.55
CA ILE A 118 -0.50 11.06 -1.19
C ILE A 118 -0.62 12.52 -0.74
N SER A 119 0.23 13.41 -1.27
CA SER A 119 0.22 14.85 -1.00
C SER A 119 -0.87 15.62 -1.78
N GLN A 120 -1.58 14.94 -2.68
CA GLN A 120 -2.55 15.58 -3.56
C GLN A 120 -3.93 15.64 -2.89
N SER A 121 -4.58 16.80 -2.97
CA SER A 121 -5.92 16.99 -2.41
C SER A 121 -5.96 16.65 -0.90
N ASP A 122 -7.06 16.06 -0.48
CA ASP A 122 -7.41 15.50 0.82
C ASP A 122 -7.06 14.01 0.95
N ARG A 123 -6.28 13.43 0.02
CA ARG A 123 -5.97 11.98 -0.02
C ARG A 123 -5.38 11.46 1.28
N ALA A 124 -4.44 12.20 1.88
CA ALA A 124 -3.83 11.81 3.15
C ALA A 124 -4.86 11.75 4.29
N SER A 125 -5.78 12.72 4.35
CA SER A 125 -6.85 12.78 5.36
C SER A 125 -7.91 11.67 5.18
N ARG A 126 -8.22 11.30 3.93
CA ARG A 126 -9.09 10.15 3.66
C ARG A 126 -8.40 8.83 4.01
N SER A 127 -7.17 8.66 3.54
CA SER A 127 -6.37 7.46 3.79
C SER A 127 -6.18 7.17 5.27
N ILE A 128 -5.97 8.18 6.13
CA ILE A 128 -5.87 7.93 7.58
C ILE A 128 -7.20 7.44 8.15
N THR A 129 -8.33 7.98 7.68
CA THR A 129 -9.66 7.54 8.10
C THR A 129 -9.88 6.07 7.73
N ASP A 130 -9.54 5.69 6.49
CA ASP A 130 -9.65 4.31 6.02
C ASP A 130 -8.77 3.35 6.83
N HIS A 131 -7.51 3.72 7.09
CA HIS A 131 -6.60 2.89 7.89
C HIS A 131 -7.15 2.65 9.29
N MET A 132 -7.72 3.68 9.92
CA MET A 132 -8.33 3.54 11.25
C MET A 132 -9.53 2.59 11.22
N GLN A 133 -10.38 2.67 10.19
CA GLN A 133 -11.51 1.74 10.02
C GLN A 133 -11.04 0.30 9.80
N ILE A 134 -9.96 0.10 9.03
CA ILE A 134 -9.35 -1.23 8.85
C ILE A 134 -8.82 -1.76 10.19
N ILE A 135 -8.12 -0.92 10.96
CA ILE A 135 -7.59 -1.30 12.28
C ILE A 135 -8.73 -1.67 13.23
N GLU A 136 -9.81 -0.88 13.28
CA GLU A 136 -10.99 -1.16 14.10
C GLU A 136 -11.65 -2.49 13.72
N ALA A 137 -11.74 -2.80 12.43
CA ALA A 137 -12.25 -4.09 11.97
C ALA A 137 -11.32 -5.26 12.37
N LEU A 138 -10.00 -5.06 12.31
CA LEU A 138 -9.02 -6.05 12.78
C LEU A 138 -9.12 -6.29 14.30
N GLU A 139 -9.24 -5.22 15.08
CA GLU A 139 -9.41 -5.25 16.54
C GLU A 139 -10.71 -5.98 16.92
N ALA A 140 -11.80 -5.71 16.20
CA ALA A 140 -13.10 -6.38 16.40
C ALA A 140 -13.14 -7.81 15.84
N ARG A 141 -12.06 -8.28 15.19
CA ARG A 141 -11.98 -9.57 14.48
C ARG A 141 -13.07 -9.73 13.41
N ASP A 142 -13.57 -8.62 12.87
CA ASP A 142 -14.50 -8.58 11.75
C ASP A 142 -13.76 -8.91 10.46
N THR A 143 -13.75 -10.21 10.14
CA THR A 143 -12.98 -10.76 9.02
C THR A 143 -13.48 -10.27 7.67
N GLU A 144 -14.80 -10.17 7.48
CA GLU A 144 -15.38 -9.69 6.23
C GLU A 144 -15.23 -8.18 6.09
N GLY A 145 -15.42 -7.43 7.18
CA GLY A 145 -15.19 -5.99 7.22
C GLY A 145 -13.75 -5.63 6.92
N ALA A 146 -12.77 -6.26 7.59
CA ALA A 146 -11.35 -5.99 7.38
C ALA A 146 -10.91 -6.30 5.94
N GLU A 147 -11.35 -7.42 5.37
CA GLU A 147 -11.07 -7.79 3.98
C GLU A 147 -11.64 -6.75 3.00
N ARG A 148 -12.92 -6.39 3.17
CA ARG A 148 -13.60 -5.45 2.29
C ARG A 148 -12.98 -4.05 2.36
N LEU A 149 -12.79 -3.52 3.57
CA LEU A 149 -12.24 -2.18 3.78
C LEU A 149 -10.82 -2.05 3.22
N ALA A 150 -9.95 -3.05 3.44
CA ALA A 150 -8.60 -3.06 2.89
C ALA A 150 -8.61 -3.08 1.35
N ARG A 151 -9.52 -3.87 0.74
CA ARG A 151 -9.68 -3.92 -0.71
C ARG A 151 -10.13 -2.58 -1.29
N GLU A 152 -11.16 -1.99 -0.71
CA GLU A 152 -11.73 -0.70 -1.14
C GLU A 152 -10.67 0.39 -1.08
N HIS A 153 -10.00 0.55 0.07
CA HIS A 153 -8.93 1.51 0.27
C HIS A 153 -7.83 1.41 -0.80
N SER A 154 -7.33 0.20 -1.08
CA SER A 154 -6.30 -0.01 -2.10
C SER A 154 -6.82 0.31 -3.53
N LEU A 155 -8.07 -0.01 -3.84
CA LEU A 155 -8.68 0.29 -5.15
C LEU A 155 -8.94 1.79 -5.36
N GLU A 156 -9.12 2.58 -4.31
CA GLU A 156 -9.21 4.04 -4.44
C GLU A 156 -7.93 4.64 -5.04
N LEU A 157 -6.75 4.08 -4.72
CA LEU A 157 -5.51 4.49 -5.37
C LEU A 157 -5.52 4.14 -6.86
N ALA A 158 -6.03 2.96 -7.25
CA ALA A 158 -6.12 2.57 -8.66
C ALA A 158 -6.98 3.56 -9.45
N THR A 159 -8.15 3.90 -8.90
CA THR A 159 -9.05 4.91 -9.48
C THR A 159 -8.35 6.27 -9.59
N TYR A 160 -7.66 6.71 -8.53
CA TYR A 160 -6.95 7.98 -8.53
C TYR A 160 -5.86 8.02 -9.62
N VAL A 161 -5.02 6.98 -9.70
CA VAL A 161 -3.94 6.88 -10.70
C VAL A 161 -4.49 6.88 -12.11
N ASN A 162 -5.59 6.16 -12.35
CA ASN A 162 -6.22 6.10 -13.67
C ASN A 162 -6.71 7.47 -14.13
N THR A 163 -7.23 8.28 -13.21
CA THR A 163 -7.85 9.58 -13.52
C THR A 163 -6.87 10.76 -13.50
N HIS A 164 -5.79 10.72 -12.71
CA HIS A 164 -4.96 11.90 -12.43
C HIS A 164 -3.47 11.76 -12.76
N CYS A 165 -2.97 10.55 -13.07
CA CYS A 165 -1.55 10.33 -13.35
C CYS A 165 -1.28 10.32 -14.86
N ASP A 166 -1.50 11.44 -15.52
CA ASP A 166 -1.29 11.59 -16.98
C ASP A 166 0.19 11.59 -17.40
N PHE A 167 1.11 11.70 -16.44
CA PHE A 167 2.56 11.60 -16.68
C PHE A 167 3.06 10.15 -16.86
N LEU A 168 2.16 9.16 -16.79
CA LEU A 168 2.44 7.73 -16.99
C LEU A 168 1.95 7.24 -18.36
N GLU A 169 2.23 7.99 -19.43
CA GLU A 169 1.93 7.58 -20.81
C GLU A 169 2.71 6.33 -21.24
#